data_AF-A0A1I4CXQ4-F1
#
_entry.id   AF-A0A1I4CXQ4-F1
#
_cell.length_a   1.000
_cell.length_b   1.000
_cell.length_c   1.000
_cell.angle_alpha   90.00
_cell.angle_beta   90.00
_cell.angle_gamma   90.00
#
_symmetry.space_group_name_H-M   'P 1'
#
loop_
_entity.id
_entity.type
_entity.pdbx_description
1 polymer ?
#
loop_
_entity_poly.entity_id
_entity_poly.type
_entity_poly.pdbx_seq_one_letter_code
_entity_poly.pdbx_strand_id
1 'polypeptide(L)'
;MPIALLWARRDLRVGDHPALLAARDAAGPDGVHVRRWVPELRDVPTRYVHEPWRAPDDVPAGCPEPIVDHAEERRIALDRCGRVRRA
;
A
#
# COMPACT_ATOMS: atom_id res chain seq x y z
N MET A 1 15.63 29.76 -26.95
CA MET A 1 15.01 28.42 -26.82
C MET A 1 14.73 28.16 -25.34
N PRO A 2 13.48 28.13 -24.87
CA PRO A 2 13.22 27.81 -23.47
C PRO A 2 13.02 26.31 -23.31
N ILE A 3 13.84 25.69 -22.44
CA ILE A 3 13.66 24.34 -21.91
C ILE A 3 12.45 24.42 -20.96
N ALA A 4 11.25 24.46 -21.52
CA ALA A 4 10.03 24.30 -20.76
C ALA A 4 9.83 22.80 -20.52
N LEU A 5 10.29 22.36 -19.35
CA LEU A 5 9.86 21.18 -18.59
C LEU A 5 8.77 20.34 -19.28
N LEU A 6 9.18 19.42 -20.14
CA LEU A 6 8.31 18.40 -20.74
C LEU A 6 8.04 17.23 -19.76
N TRP A 7 8.18 17.46 -18.46
CA TRP A 7 8.25 16.40 -17.44
C TRP A 7 6.87 16.01 -16.87
N ALA A 8 5.83 16.81 -17.09
CA ALA A 8 4.59 16.71 -16.30
C ALA A 8 3.46 15.86 -16.92
N ARG A 9 3.63 15.27 -18.12
CA ARG A 9 2.50 14.60 -18.79
C ARG A 9 2.60 13.08 -18.98
N ARG A 10 3.76 12.46 -18.77
CA ARG A 10 3.91 11.01 -18.99
C ARG A 10 4.78 10.22 -18.00
N ASP A 11 5.56 10.87 -17.14
CA ASP A 11 6.64 10.19 -16.38
C ASP A 11 6.25 9.64 -15.00
N LEU A 12 5.10 10.01 -14.43
CA LEU A 12 4.69 9.49 -13.11
C LEU A 12 3.86 8.21 -13.20
N ARG A 13 4.24 7.26 -14.07
CA ARG A 13 3.73 5.90 -13.89
C ARG A 13 4.49 5.31 -12.72
N VAL A 14 3.77 4.72 -11.77
CA VAL A 14 4.37 4.02 -10.61
C VAL A 14 5.44 3.00 -11.04
N GLY A 15 5.36 2.50 -12.27
CA GLY A 15 6.34 1.58 -12.87
C GLY A 15 7.65 2.21 -13.39
N ASP A 16 7.71 3.53 -13.58
CA ASP A 16 8.89 4.19 -14.19
C ASP A 16 9.82 4.83 -13.14
N HIS A 17 9.39 4.87 -11.87
CA HIS A 17 10.16 5.49 -10.79
C HIS A 17 11.00 4.45 -10.03
N PRO A 18 12.34 4.45 -10.15
CA PRO A 18 13.20 3.41 -9.55
C PRO A 18 13.07 3.35 -8.03
N ALA A 19 12.90 4.48 -7.34
CA ALA A 19 12.64 4.46 -5.90
C ALA A 19 11.30 3.82 -5.51
N LEU A 20 10.24 3.94 -6.31
CA LEU A 20 8.95 3.30 -6.03
C LEU A 20 9.02 1.79 -6.27
N LEU A 21 9.75 1.36 -7.30
CA LEU A 21 10.03 -0.06 -7.55
C LEU A 21 10.84 -0.67 -6.40
N ALA A 22 11.92 -0.01 -5.99
CA ALA A 22 12.73 -0.45 -4.85
C ALA A 22 11.91 -0.51 -3.55
N ALA A 23 11.00 0.45 -3.33
CA ALA A 23 10.11 0.43 -2.17
C ALA A 23 9.11 -0.73 -2.20
N ARG A 24 8.52 -1.03 -3.38
CA ARG A 24 7.66 -2.21 -3.58
C ARG A 24 8.42 -3.50 -3.24
N ASP A 25 9.63 -3.63 -3.76
CA ASP A 25 10.44 -4.84 -3.58
C ASP A 25 10.88 -4.98 -2.12
N ALA A 26 11.25 -3.87 -1.47
CA ALA A 26 11.61 -3.82 -0.06
C ALA A 26 10.42 -4.04 0.89
N ALA A 27 9.18 -3.75 0.46
CA ALA A 27 7.99 -4.02 1.27
C ALA A 27 7.84 -5.53 1.52
N GLY A 28 8.12 -6.33 0.49
CA GLY A 28 8.37 -7.78 0.56
C GLY A 28 7.27 -8.63 1.20
N PRO A 29 7.25 -9.96 0.96
CA PRO A 29 6.36 -10.87 1.69
C PRO A 29 6.87 -11.20 3.11
N ASP A 30 8.11 -10.81 3.44
CA ASP A 30 8.76 -11.16 4.69
C ASP A 30 8.35 -10.25 5.87
N GLY A 31 7.69 -9.12 5.59
CA GLY A 31 7.25 -8.15 6.59
C GLY A 31 8.37 -7.33 7.22
N VAL A 32 9.60 -7.38 6.71
CA VAL A 32 10.74 -6.65 7.31
C VAL A 32 10.47 -5.15 7.35
N HIS A 33 9.88 -4.60 6.27
CA HIS A 33 9.51 -3.20 6.21
C HIS A 33 8.46 -2.82 7.26
N VAL A 34 7.44 -3.66 7.44
CA VAL A 34 6.37 -3.44 8.43
C VAL A 34 6.95 -3.44 9.84
N ARG A 35 7.75 -4.45 10.20
CA ARG A 35 8.36 -4.56 11.54
C ARG A 35 9.36 -3.45 11.89
N ARG A 36 9.96 -2.84 10.86
CA ARG A 36 10.85 -1.67 11.02
C ARG A 36 10.07 -0.44 11.48
N TRP A 37 8.89 -0.21 10.91
CA TRP A 37 8.11 1.02 11.12
C TRP A 37 6.94 0.88 12.08
N VAL A 38 6.45 -0.35 12.30
CA VAL A 38 5.39 -0.70 13.24
C VAL A 38 5.95 -1.74 14.22
N PRO A 39 6.66 -1.29 15.27
CA PRO A 39 7.35 -2.19 16.20
C PRO A 39 6.41 -3.14 16.96
N GLU A 40 5.13 -2.80 17.09
CA GLU A 40 4.07 -3.61 17.69
C GLU A 40 3.81 -4.91 16.93
N LEU A 41 4.18 -4.96 15.64
CA LEU A 41 4.01 -6.13 14.78
C LEU A 41 5.28 -6.99 14.66
N ARG A 42 6.33 -6.71 15.45
CA ARG A 42 7.62 -7.43 15.35
C ARG A 42 7.50 -8.93 15.54
N ASP A 43 6.69 -9.35 16.51
CA ASP A 43 6.53 -10.76 16.88
C ASP A 43 5.40 -11.45 16.10
N VAL A 44 4.69 -10.71 15.23
CA VAL A 44 3.63 -11.29 14.41
C VAL A 44 4.23 -12.23 13.37
N PRO A 45 3.71 -13.47 13.24
CA PRO A 45 4.14 -14.40 12.20
C PRO A 45 4.04 -13.76 10.82
N THR A 46 5.04 -13.99 9.96
CA THR A 46 5.13 -13.37 8.62
C THR A 46 3.86 -13.53 7.78
N ARG A 47 3.15 -14.66 7.91
CA ARG A 47 1.87 -14.90 7.22
C ARG A 47 0.73 -13.92 7.60
N TYR A 48 0.85 -13.25 8.74
CA TYR A 48 -0.15 -12.33 9.29
C TYR A 48 0.34 -10.88 9.39
N VAL A 49 1.62 -10.60 9.14
CA VAL A 49 2.20 -9.26 9.36
C VAL A 49 1.52 -8.14 8.56
N HIS A 50 0.96 -8.48 7.39
CA HIS A 50 0.21 -7.53 6.55
C HIS A 50 -1.30 -7.48 6.87
N GLU A 51 -1.81 -8.48 7.58
CA GLU A 51 -3.22 -8.62 7.96
C GLU A 51 -3.32 -9.18 9.39
N PRO A 52 -2.81 -8.43 10.40
CA PRO A 52 -2.65 -8.96 11.76
C PRO A 52 -3.98 -9.38 12.40
N TRP A 53 -5.11 -8.76 12.03
CA TRP A 53 -6.46 -9.12 12.48
C TRP A 53 -6.92 -10.52 12.05
N ARG A 54 -6.19 -11.22 11.15
CA ARG A 54 -6.47 -12.61 10.75
C ARG A 54 -5.66 -13.64 11.54
N ALA A 55 -4.81 -13.21 12.46
CA ALA A 55 -4.04 -14.11 13.30
C ALA A 55 -4.97 -14.86 14.29
N PRO A 56 -4.81 -16.18 14.48
CA PRO A 56 -5.64 -16.99 15.37
C PRO A 56 -5.29 -16.80 16.84
N ASP A 57 -4.03 -16.43 17.13
CA ASP A 57 -3.53 -16.08 18.46
C ASP A 57 -3.40 -14.56 18.58
N ASP A 58 -3.65 -14.04 19.78
CA ASP A 58 -3.70 -12.62 20.17
C ASP A 58 -3.09 -11.68 19.14
N VAL A 59 -3.97 -11.07 18.33
CA VAL A 59 -3.67 -9.83 17.61
C VAL A 59 -2.91 -8.94 18.60
N PRO A 60 -1.68 -8.49 18.29
CA PRO A 60 -0.86 -7.79 19.25
C PRO A 60 -1.68 -6.68 19.91
N ALA A 61 -1.71 -6.69 21.23
CA ALA A 61 -2.61 -5.85 22.02
C ALA A 61 -2.52 -4.39 21.56
N GLY A 62 -3.63 -3.86 21.03
CA GLY A 62 -3.69 -2.50 20.48
C GLY A 62 -3.70 -2.41 18.96
N CYS A 63 -3.61 -3.51 18.21
CA CYS A 63 -3.84 -3.45 16.76
C CYS A 63 -5.35 -3.27 16.48
N PRO A 64 -5.76 -2.16 15.85
CA PRO A 64 -7.17 -1.92 15.59
C PRO A 64 -7.71 -2.86 14.53
N GLU A 65 -9.03 -3.04 14.54
CA GLU A 65 -9.73 -3.65 13.41
C GLU A 65 -9.53 -2.80 12.14
N PRO A 66 -9.58 -3.43 10.95
CA PRO A 66 -9.58 -2.69 9.69
C PRO A 66 -10.67 -1.62 9.68
N ILE A 67 -10.29 -0.38 9.40
CA ILE A 67 -11.22 0.76 9.34
C ILE A 67 -12.27 0.56 8.24
N VAL A 68 -11.87 -0.10 7.14
CA VAL A 68 -12.72 -0.40 5.99
C VAL A 68 -12.40 -1.79 5.42
N ASP A 69 -13.36 -2.38 4.73
CA ASP A 69 -13.09 -3.52 3.85
C ASP A 69 -12.40 -3.01 2.56
N HIS A 70 -11.16 -3.44 2.34
CA HIS A 70 -10.37 -2.92 1.22
C HIS A 70 -10.93 -3.33 -0.16
N ALA A 71 -11.57 -4.50 -0.26
CA ALA A 71 -12.11 -4.97 -1.53
C ALA A 71 -13.35 -4.16 -1.93
N GLU A 72 -14.23 -3.87 -0.97
CA GLU A 72 -15.42 -3.06 -1.18
C GLU A 72 -15.06 -1.60 -1.50
N GLU A 73 -14.18 -0.98 -0.72
CA GLU A 73 -13.77 0.40 -0.98
C GLU A 73 -13.05 0.56 -2.31
N ARG A 74 -12.25 -0.45 -2.73
CA ARG A 74 -11.64 -0.46 -4.06
C ARG A 74 -12.70 -0.46 -5.16
N ARG A 75 -13.77 -1.24 -5.02
CA ARG A 75 -14.89 -1.27 -5.97
C ARG A 75 -15.56 0.10 -6.08
N ILE A 76 -15.89 0.72 -4.95
CA ILE A 76 -16.50 2.05 -4.89
C ILE A 76 -15.59 3.11 -5.53
N ALA A 77 -14.29 3.08 -5.21
CA ALA A 77 -13.31 4.03 -5.74
C ALA A 77 -13.15 3.92 -7.26
N LEU A 78 -13.08 2.70 -7.81
CA LEU A 78 -12.97 2.46 -9.24
C LEU A 78 -14.23 2.92 -9.98
N ASP A 79 -15.41 2.67 -9.43
CA ASP A 79 -16.68 3.13 -9.99
C ASP A 79 -16.76 4.66 -10.05
N ARG A 80 -16.38 5.33 -8.95
CA ARG A 80 -16.30 6.81 -8.87
C ARG A 80 -15.31 7.36 -9.89
N CYS A 81 -14.12 6.79 -9.99
CA CYS A 81 -13.11 7.19 -10.97
C CYS A 81 -13.61 6.99 -12.41
N GLY A 82 -14.29 5.87 -12.68
CA GLY A 82 -14.88 5.57 -13.97
C GLY A 82 -15.94 6.59 -14.40
N ARG A 83 -16.75 7.10 -13.46
CA ARG A 83 -17.71 8.19 -13.75
C ARG A 83 -17.02 9.48 -14.16
N VAL A 84 -15.97 9.89 -13.43
CA VAL A 84 -15.19 11.11 -13.75
C VAL A 84 -14.50 10.99 -15.11
N ARG A 85 -13.97 9.82 -15.45
CA ARG A 85 -13.26 9.59 -16.72
C ARG A 85 -14.18 9.59 -17.96
N ARG A 86 -15.48 9.38 -17.78
CA ARG A 86 -16.47 9.31 -18.87
C ARG A 86 -17.24 10.61 -19.08
N ALA A 87 -17.17 11.54 -18.13
CA ALA A 87 -17.72 12.89 -18.25
C ALA A 87 -16.76 13.78 -19.06
#